data_AF-A0A4W3GYM6-F1
#
_entry.id   AF-A0A4W3GYM6-F1
#
_cell.length_a   1.000
_cell.length_b   1.000
_cell.length_c   1.000
_cell.angle_alpha   90.00
_cell.angle_beta   90.00
_cell.angle_gamma   90.00
#
_symmetry.space_group_name_H-M   'P 1'
#
loop_
_entity.id
_entity.type
_entity.pdbx_description
1 polymer ?
#
loop_
_entity_poly.entity_id
_entity_poly.type
_entity_poly.pdbx_seq_one_letter_code
_entity_poly.pdbx_strand_id
1 'polypeptide(L)'
;KSLYGENVAASYYVLNQKGGVRFQGQDSWIRANWRGHFSWDFLQFKDVPLEAVDVSGSTINYEGLENLGKMLRHWKGCRGDLRGWNLRHLDLSNLPSVDNRGLLRILLEEILPQCQVVGIDYEDGLETEHG
;
A
#
# COMPACT_ATOMS: atom_id res chain seq x y z
N LYS A 1 15.93 5.44 14.27
CA LYS A 1 15.85 6.50 13.23
C LYS A 1 16.01 5.79 11.88
N SER A 2 14.98 5.76 11.03
CA SER A 2 15.12 5.17 9.68
C SER A 2 16.23 5.94 8.94
N LEU A 3 17.22 5.23 8.39
CA LEU A 3 18.35 5.82 7.66
C LEU A 3 17.90 6.59 6.41
N TYR A 4 16.74 6.23 5.85
CA TYR A 4 16.27 6.73 4.55
C TYR A 4 14.88 7.38 4.58
N GLY A 5 14.24 7.45 5.74
CA GLY A 5 12.88 7.99 5.87
C GLY A 5 11.78 6.95 5.68
N GLU A 6 10.55 7.39 5.88
CA GLU A 6 9.35 6.58 5.94
C GLU A 6 8.85 6.16 4.54
N ASN A 7 8.82 7.09 3.59
CA ASN A 7 8.42 6.83 2.20
C ASN A 7 9.34 5.82 1.52
N VAL A 8 10.64 5.90 1.79
CA VAL A 8 11.63 4.97 1.25
C VAL A 8 11.40 3.56 1.79
N ALA A 9 11.18 3.42 3.10
CA ALA A 9 10.90 2.12 3.71
C ALA A 9 9.66 1.46 3.09
N ALA A 10 8.61 2.24 2.84
CA ALA A 10 7.42 1.73 2.17
C ALA A 10 7.64 1.35 0.73
N SER A 11 8.30 2.22 -0.01
CA SER A 11 8.59 1.96 -1.42
C SER A 11 9.39 0.68 -1.57
N TYR A 12 10.42 0.51 -0.75
CA TYR A 12 11.21 -0.72 -0.73
C TYR A 12 10.36 -1.95 -0.42
N TYR A 13 9.51 -1.87 0.62
CA TYR A 13 8.64 -2.98 1.01
C TYR A 13 7.67 -3.36 -0.12
N VAL A 14 6.94 -2.40 -0.68
CA VAL A 14 5.97 -2.62 -1.77
C VAL A 14 6.66 -3.20 -3.00
N LEU A 15 7.81 -2.65 -3.41
CA LEU A 15 8.56 -3.14 -4.56
C LEU A 15 9.07 -4.57 -4.33
N ASN A 16 9.48 -4.91 -3.10
CA ASN A 16 9.89 -6.27 -2.74
C ASN A 16 8.71 -7.26 -2.77
N GLN A 17 7.48 -6.79 -2.58
CA GLN A 17 6.25 -7.56 -2.81
C GLN A 17 5.85 -7.65 -4.30
N LYS A 18 6.75 -7.26 -5.22
CA LYS A 18 6.50 -7.18 -6.68
C LYS A 18 5.45 -6.13 -7.05
N GLY A 19 5.17 -5.20 -6.15
CA GLY A 19 4.20 -4.13 -6.35
C GLY A 19 4.77 -2.93 -7.11
N GLY A 20 3.99 -1.86 -7.10
CA GLY A 20 4.31 -0.56 -7.67
C GLY A 20 4.00 0.58 -6.71
N VAL A 21 4.78 1.66 -6.83
CA VAL A 21 4.55 2.91 -6.10
C VAL A 21 4.59 4.10 -7.04
N ARG A 22 3.82 5.14 -6.70
CA ARG A 22 3.87 6.44 -7.37
C ARG A 22 3.93 7.54 -6.32
N PHE A 23 4.84 8.47 -6.52
CA PHE A 23 5.05 9.61 -5.63
C PHE A 23 4.19 10.79 -6.07
N GLN A 24 3.87 11.68 -5.13
CA GLN A 24 3.08 12.86 -5.42
C GLN A 24 3.73 13.74 -6.50
N GLY A 25 2.94 14.14 -7.49
CA GLY A 25 3.41 14.96 -8.61
C GLY A 25 4.25 14.20 -9.63
N GLN A 26 4.35 12.87 -9.52
CA GLN A 26 4.91 12.01 -10.54
C GLN A 26 3.79 11.34 -11.33
N ASP A 27 3.93 11.30 -12.67
CA ASP A 27 3.00 10.59 -13.55
C ASP A 27 3.41 9.12 -13.75
N SER A 28 4.70 8.83 -13.61
CA SER A 28 5.25 7.48 -13.81
C SER A 28 5.22 6.64 -12.55
N TRP A 29 4.88 5.35 -12.70
CA TRP A 29 5.02 4.34 -11.66
C TRP A 29 6.46 3.84 -11.57
N ILE A 30 6.92 3.57 -10.35
CA ILE A 30 8.10 2.75 -10.10
C ILE A 30 7.59 1.36 -9.76
N ARG A 31 8.00 0.35 -10.54
CA ARG A 31 7.53 -1.02 -10.39
C ARG A 31 8.69 -1.99 -10.29
N ALA A 32 8.49 -3.03 -9.50
CA ALA A 32 9.29 -4.24 -9.63
C ALA A 32 8.91 -4.98 -10.90
N ASN A 33 9.90 -5.56 -11.55
CA ASN A 33 9.67 -6.48 -12.65
C ASN A 33 9.20 -7.85 -12.13
N TRP A 34 8.85 -8.75 -13.03
CA TRP A 34 8.39 -10.11 -12.68
C TRP A 34 9.42 -10.94 -11.89
N ARG A 35 10.72 -10.61 -12.00
CA ARG A 35 11.82 -11.23 -11.25
C ARG A 35 12.02 -10.61 -9.86
N GLY A 36 11.27 -9.57 -9.53
CA GLY A 36 11.39 -8.82 -8.26
C GLY A 36 12.50 -7.77 -8.27
N HIS A 37 13.14 -7.46 -9.40
CA HIS A 37 14.11 -6.37 -9.48
C HIS A 37 13.40 -5.05 -9.74
N PHE A 38 13.86 -3.99 -9.08
CA PHE A 38 13.36 -2.63 -9.24
C PHE A 38 14.52 -1.62 -9.22
N SER A 39 14.29 -0.44 -9.79
CA SER A 39 15.26 0.65 -9.74
C SER A 39 15.32 1.27 -8.34
N TRP A 40 16.49 1.75 -7.93
CA TRP A 40 16.69 2.52 -6.70
C TRP A 40 16.42 4.03 -6.88
N ASP A 41 15.99 4.47 -8.06
CA ASP A 41 15.71 5.88 -8.35
C ASP A 41 14.67 6.48 -7.40
N PHE A 42 13.82 5.65 -6.79
CA PHE A 42 12.86 6.11 -5.77
C PHE A 42 13.52 6.77 -4.54
N LEU A 43 14.81 6.54 -4.29
CA LEU A 43 15.55 7.21 -3.22
C LEU A 43 15.62 8.74 -3.40
N GLN A 44 15.52 9.24 -4.64
CA GLN A 44 15.49 10.68 -4.91
C GLN A 44 14.20 11.34 -4.40
N PHE A 45 13.15 10.55 -4.14
CA PHE A 45 11.85 10.99 -3.67
C PHE A 45 11.65 10.77 -2.16
N LYS A 46 12.73 10.62 -1.38
CA LYS A 46 12.65 10.28 0.06
C LYS A 46 11.76 11.23 0.89
N ASP A 47 11.72 12.50 0.53
CA ASP A 47 10.93 13.55 1.20
C ASP A 47 9.60 13.83 0.49
N VAL A 48 9.27 13.08 -0.56
CA VAL A 48 8.01 13.18 -1.31
C VAL A 48 7.08 12.06 -0.85
N PRO A 49 5.82 12.35 -0.48
CA PRO A 49 4.88 11.31 -0.07
C PRO A 49 4.44 10.45 -1.25
N LEU A 50 4.05 9.21 -0.93
CA LEU A 50 3.36 8.36 -1.91
C LEU A 50 1.94 8.88 -2.19
N GLU A 51 1.57 8.86 -3.46
CA GLU A 51 0.20 9.18 -3.93
C GLU A 51 -0.56 7.90 -4.33
N ALA A 52 0.14 6.87 -4.81
CA ALA A 52 -0.50 5.59 -5.15
C ALA A 52 0.40 4.40 -4.81
N VAL A 53 -0.23 3.31 -4.37
CA VAL A 53 0.39 2.03 -4.08
C VAL A 53 -0.41 0.94 -4.80
N ASP A 54 0.31 0.02 -5.43
CA ASP A 54 -0.25 -1.16 -6.08
C ASP A 54 0.48 -2.39 -5.52
N VAL A 55 -0.26 -3.27 -4.85
CA VAL A 55 0.24 -4.58 -4.42
C VAL A 55 -0.59 -5.71 -5.04
N SER A 56 -1.26 -5.42 -6.16
CA SER A 56 -2.07 -6.39 -6.88
C SER A 56 -1.22 -7.58 -7.37
N GLY A 57 -1.79 -8.79 -7.27
CA GLY A 57 -1.08 -10.02 -7.64
C GLY A 57 0.13 -10.35 -6.77
N SER A 58 0.39 -9.60 -5.69
CA SER A 58 1.46 -9.90 -4.75
C SER A 58 1.10 -11.08 -3.85
N THR A 59 2.11 -11.72 -3.28
CA THR A 59 1.95 -12.76 -2.26
C THR A 59 1.87 -12.16 -0.85
N ILE A 60 1.48 -10.88 -0.71
CA ILE A 60 1.35 -10.25 0.59
C ILE A 60 0.26 -10.96 1.38
N ASN A 61 0.56 -11.33 2.63
CA ASN A 61 -0.39 -11.95 3.55
C ASN A 61 -0.95 -10.91 4.52
N TYR A 62 -1.84 -11.33 5.43
CA TYR A 62 -2.43 -10.45 6.45
C TYR A 62 -1.41 -9.70 7.30
N GLU A 63 -0.36 -10.36 7.77
CA GLU A 63 0.70 -9.74 8.57
C GLU A 63 1.45 -8.69 7.75
N GLY A 64 1.79 -9.03 6.50
CA GLY A 64 2.44 -8.12 5.58
C GLY A 64 1.59 -6.90 5.25
N LEU A 65 0.28 -7.09 5.17
CA LEU A 65 -0.66 -6.02 4.92
C LEU A 65 -0.94 -5.18 6.19
N GLU A 66 -0.95 -5.80 7.37
CA GLU A 66 -0.98 -5.08 8.63
C GLU A 66 0.29 -4.24 8.79
N ASN A 67 1.45 -4.76 8.37
CA ASN A 67 2.70 -4.01 8.34
C ASN A 67 2.65 -2.84 7.36
N LEU A 68 2.07 -3.04 6.17
CA LEU A 68 1.75 -1.95 5.25
C LEU A 68 0.85 -0.93 5.96
N GLY A 69 -0.25 -1.38 6.57
CA GLY A 69 -1.19 -0.53 7.31
C GLY A 69 -0.58 0.20 8.50
N LYS A 70 0.36 -0.40 9.25
CA LYS A 70 1.11 0.21 10.36
C LYS A 70 2.04 1.29 9.84
N MET A 71 2.76 0.99 8.77
CA MET A 71 3.65 1.93 8.10
C MET A 71 2.86 3.10 7.53
N LEU A 72 1.73 2.82 6.86
CA LEU A 72 0.75 3.82 6.49
C LEU A 72 0.38 4.59 7.75
N ARG A 73 -0.29 4.03 8.76
CA ARG A 73 -0.71 4.70 10.02
C ARG A 73 0.36 5.57 10.70
N HIS A 74 1.62 5.14 10.78
CA HIS A 74 2.69 5.93 11.41
C HIS A 74 2.90 7.27 10.68
N TRP A 75 2.64 7.31 9.38
CA TRP A 75 2.71 8.52 8.57
C TRP A 75 1.65 9.58 8.94
N LYS A 76 0.61 9.27 9.75
CA LYS A 76 -0.35 10.27 10.25
C LYS A 76 0.22 11.09 11.41
N GLY A 77 1.33 10.65 12.04
CA GLY A 77 1.59 10.97 13.44
C GLY A 77 2.77 11.88 13.77
N CYS A 78 3.65 12.26 12.84
CA CYS A 78 4.92 12.91 13.21
C CYS A 78 5.30 14.10 12.32
N ARG A 79 4.53 15.19 12.41
CA ARG A 79 4.98 16.61 12.41
C ARG A 79 3.72 17.46 12.37
N GLY A 80 3.67 18.54 13.16
CA GLY A 80 2.53 19.46 13.25
C GLY A 80 2.25 20.28 11.98
N ASP A 81 2.48 19.71 10.80
CA ASP A 81 2.04 20.24 9.52
C ASP A 81 0.85 19.39 9.06
N LEU A 82 -0.31 20.02 8.95
CA LEU A 82 -1.59 19.44 8.52
C LEU A 82 -1.58 19.04 7.03
N ARG A 83 -0.41 18.89 6.41
CA ARG A 83 -0.22 18.30 5.07
C ARG A 83 -0.27 16.78 5.15
N GLY A 84 -1.29 16.32 5.87
CA GLY A 84 -1.64 14.91 6.02
C GLY A 84 -1.83 14.28 4.66
N TRP A 85 -1.61 12.99 4.63
CA TRP A 85 -1.56 12.12 3.46
C TRP A 85 -2.34 12.55 2.23
N ASN A 86 -1.73 12.25 1.11
CA ASN A 86 -2.37 12.29 -0.19
C ASN A 86 -2.28 10.91 -0.88
N LEU A 87 -2.26 9.82 -0.10
CA LEU A 87 -2.43 8.48 -0.68
C LEU A 87 -3.86 8.42 -1.21
N ARG A 88 -3.99 8.46 -2.53
CA ARG A 88 -5.27 8.53 -3.24
C ARG A 88 -5.69 7.19 -3.78
N HIS A 89 -4.76 6.25 -3.91
CA HIS A 89 -5.03 4.98 -4.58
C HIS A 89 -4.24 3.83 -3.95
N LEU A 90 -4.96 2.76 -3.61
CA LEU A 90 -4.43 1.51 -3.09
C LEU A 90 -5.08 0.34 -3.82
N ASP A 91 -4.31 -0.33 -4.67
CA ASP A 91 -4.77 -1.52 -5.39
C ASP A 91 -4.38 -2.80 -4.64
N LEU A 92 -5.39 -3.56 -4.26
CA LEU A 92 -5.33 -4.83 -3.54
C LEU A 92 -5.95 -5.97 -4.35
N SER A 93 -6.00 -5.82 -5.68
CA SER A 93 -6.61 -6.82 -6.57
C SER A 93 -5.82 -8.14 -6.54
N ASN A 94 -6.51 -9.27 -6.54
CA ASN A 94 -5.90 -10.60 -6.67
C ASN A 94 -4.81 -10.89 -5.62
N LEU A 95 -5.20 -10.91 -4.34
CA LEU A 95 -4.30 -11.27 -3.22
C LEU A 95 -4.56 -12.71 -2.76
N PRO A 96 -3.89 -13.73 -3.34
CA PRO A 96 -4.19 -15.14 -3.10
C PRO A 96 -3.90 -15.60 -1.67
N SER A 97 -3.16 -14.83 -0.88
CA SER A 97 -2.76 -15.16 0.50
C SER A 97 -3.56 -14.41 1.56
N VAL A 98 -4.62 -13.70 1.16
CA VAL A 98 -5.50 -12.94 2.05
C VAL A 98 -6.93 -13.46 1.86
N ASP A 99 -7.40 -14.22 2.84
CA ASP A 99 -8.81 -14.65 2.97
C ASP A 99 -9.65 -13.51 3.57
N ASN A 100 -10.97 -13.56 3.55
CA ASN A 100 -11.85 -12.58 4.24
C ASN A 100 -11.53 -11.08 4.01
N ARG A 101 -11.44 -10.67 2.75
CA ARG A 101 -10.96 -9.34 2.36
C ARG A 101 -11.98 -8.22 2.69
N GLY A 102 -13.25 -8.53 2.91
CA GLY A 102 -14.28 -7.55 3.28
C GLY A 102 -13.99 -6.81 4.61
N LEU A 103 -13.48 -7.50 5.63
CA LEU A 103 -13.08 -6.85 6.89
C LEU A 103 -11.92 -5.87 6.71
N LEU A 104 -10.99 -6.24 5.84
CA LEU A 104 -9.84 -5.42 5.50
C LEU A 104 -10.27 -4.16 4.75
N ARG A 105 -11.27 -4.23 3.86
CA ARG A 105 -11.86 -3.07 3.21
C ARG A 105 -12.36 -2.05 4.23
N ILE A 106 -13.15 -2.50 5.20
CA ILE A 106 -13.73 -1.66 6.25
C ILE A 106 -12.62 -0.95 7.04
N LEU A 107 -11.62 -1.71 7.50
CA LEU A 107 -10.51 -1.17 8.28
C LEU A 107 -9.70 -0.14 7.47
N LEU A 108 -9.46 -0.40 6.19
CA LEU A 108 -8.70 0.51 5.33
C LEU A 108 -9.47 1.80 5.04
N GLU A 109 -10.77 1.74 4.82
CA GLU A 109 -11.59 2.95 4.61
C GLU A 109 -11.66 3.82 5.87
N GLU A 110 -11.72 3.23 7.05
CA GLU A 110 -11.67 3.97 8.31
C GLU A 110 -10.31 4.68 8.50
N ILE A 111 -9.22 3.99 8.16
CA ILE A 111 -7.86 4.52 8.32
C ILE A 111 -7.50 5.49 7.19
N LEU A 112 -8.00 5.28 5.97
CA LEU A 112 -7.67 5.99 4.74
C LEU A 112 -8.94 6.58 4.06
N PRO A 113 -9.66 7.50 4.70
CA PRO A 113 -10.97 7.96 4.22
C PRO A 113 -10.94 8.71 2.88
N GLN A 114 -9.77 9.13 2.41
CA GLN A 114 -9.57 9.83 1.13
C GLN A 114 -8.84 8.97 0.08
N CYS A 115 -8.53 7.71 0.41
CA CYS A 115 -7.87 6.79 -0.50
C CYS A 115 -8.91 5.91 -1.19
N GLN A 116 -8.85 5.85 -2.51
CA GLN A 116 -9.57 4.85 -3.28
C GLN A 116 -8.89 3.50 -3.08
N VAL A 117 -9.56 2.58 -2.38
CA VAL A 117 -9.16 1.18 -2.31
C VAL A 117 -9.81 0.43 -3.49
N VAL A 118 -9.07 -0.45 -4.16
CA VAL A 118 -9.51 -1.24 -5.33
C VAL A 118 -9.19 -2.72 -5.13
N GLY A 119 -9.98 -3.60 -5.75
CA GLY A 119 -9.68 -5.02 -5.84
C GLY A 119 -10.16 -5.88 -4.66
N ILE A 120 -10.92 -5.27 -3.76
CA ILE A 120 -11.56 -5.93 -2.62
C ILE A 120 -13.00 -5.43 -2.51
N ASP A 121 -13.93 -6.36 -2.43
CA ASP A 121 -15.36 -6.13 -2.14
C ASP A 121 -15.69 -6.47 -0.67
N TYR A 122 -16.77 -5.91 -0.13
CA TYR A 122 -17.29 -6.27 1.20
C TYR A 122 -17.79 -7.72 1.25
N GLU A 123 -18.23 -8.24 0.10
CA GLU A 123 -18.71 -9.63 -0.03
C GLU A 123 -17.55 -10.65 -0.06
N ASP A 124 -16.30 -10.21 -0.26
CA ASP A 124 -15.12 -11.08 -0.26
C ASP A 124 -14.86 -11.64 1.15
N GLY A 125 -15.26 -12.88 1.41
CA GLY A 125 -15.14 -13.52 2.73
C GLY A 125 -16.44 -13.97 3.35
N LEU A 126 -17.57 -13.56 2.76
CA LEU A 126 -18.87 -14.16 3.02
C LEU A 126 -18.97 -15.41 2.13
N GLU A 127 -18.31 -16.50 2.55
CA GLU A 127 -18.62 -17.81 1.98
C GLU A 127 -20.10 -18.07 2.28
N THR A 128 -20.93 -18.05 1.24
CA THR A 128 -22.27 -18.61 1.34
C THR A 128 -22.09 -20.10 1.54
N GLU A 129 -22.33 -20.56 2.77
CA GLU A 129 -22.41 -21.97 3.10
C GLU A 129 -23.48 -22.62 2.22
N HIS A 130 -23.09 -23.16 1.07
CA HIS A 130 -23.91 -23.99 0.21
C HIS A 130 -23.20 -25.33 0.05
N GLY A 131 -23.55 -26.28 0.93
CA GLY A 131 -23.08 -27.67 0.91
C GLY A 131 -23.39 -28.39 2.20
#